data_AF-A0A260Z0Q0-F1
#
_entry.id   AF-A0A260Z0Q0-F1
#
_cell.length_a   1.000
_cell.length_b   1.000
_cell.length_c   1.000
_cell.angle_alpha   90.00
_cell.angle_beta   90.00
_cell.angle_gamma   90.00
#
_symmetry.space_group_name_H-M   'P 1'
#
loop_
_entity.id
_entity.type
_entity.pdbx_description
1 polymer ?
#
loop_
_entity_poly.entity_id
_entity_poly.type
_entity_poly.pdbx_seq_one_letter_code
_entity_poly.pdbx_strand_id
1 'polypeptide(L)'
;DVEKFENLLKLADRFLTPAAKHHLELSIALTNIDKFKKLELADRYELNVLFSHVMNLFRNRKDYKEMCEFKTKFSDVTKSKIFDDFFFKFVENSERLLQLADRFLLPAAKRHVELSISCSRISRNRKLELADKYNLEILLEHILMGYSKKEDFNNMYNATIDFTDHTRSKLFQRYFYLVDKAKDRSSNNSSYGGSAWQ
;
A
#
# COMPACT_ATOMS: atom_id res chain seq x y z
N ASP A 1 -31.85 8.86 -13.50
CA ASP A 1 -32.54 8.53 -12.24
C ASP A 1 -31.69 7.68 -11.32
N VAL A 2 -31.18 8.28 -10.24
CA VAL A 2 -30.49 7.57 -9.15
C VAL A 2 -31.45 6.56 -8.50
N GLU A 3 -32.72 6.94 -8.34
CA GLU A 3 -33.77 6.12 -7.71
C GLU A 3 -34.03 4.80 -8.44
N LYS A 4 -34.00 4.81 -9.78
CA LYS A 4 -34.14 3.58 -10.58
C LYS A 4 -33.00 2.60 -10.29
N PHE A 5 -31.75 3.09 -10.27
CA PHE A 5 -30.60 2.26 -9.93
C PHE A 5 -30.67 1.75 -8.49
N GLU A 6 -31.12 2.58 -7.55
CA GLU A 6 -31.28 2.19 -6.16
C GLU A 6 -32.31 1.06 -6.00
N ASN A 7 -33.45 1.14 -6.68
CA ASN A 7 -34.46 0.09 -6.65
C ASN A 7 -33.95 -1.22 -7.26
N LEU A 8 -33.19 -1.16 -8.34
CA LEU A 8 -32.56 -2.33 -8.96
C LEU A 8 -31.49 -2.96 -8.05
N LEU A 9 -30.70 -2.14 -7.35
CA LEU A 9 -29.72 -2.60 -6.38
C LEU A 9 -30.40 -3.30 -5.20
N LYS A 10 -31.45 -2.71 -4.61
CA LYS A 10 -32.27 -3.35 -3.56
C LYS A 10 -32.79 -4.72 -3.99
N LEU A 11 -33.24 -4.83 -5.24
CA LEU A 11 -33.70 -6.08 -5.81
C LEU A 11 -32.56 -7.09 -5.90
N ALA A 12 -31.40 -6.67 -6.44
CA ALA A 12 -30.24 -7.52 -6.60
C ALA A 12 -29.73 -8.09 -5.26
N ASP A 13 -29.72 -7.27 -4.20
CA ASP A 13 -29.41 -7.69 -2.82
C ASP A 13 -30.43 -8.71 -2.30
N ARG A 14 -31.72 -8.41 -2.46
CA ARG A 14 -32.81 -9.27 -1.96
C ARG A 14 -32.77 -10.66 -2.58
N PHE A 15 -32.42 -10.75 -3.86
CA PHE A 15 -32.28 -12.02 -4.57
C PHE A 15 -30.89 -12.64 -4.48
N LEU A 16 -29.94 -12.00 -3.77
CA LEU A 16 -28.55 -12.45 -3.65
C LEU A 16 -27.92 -12.71 -5.02
N THR A 17 -27.98 -11.71 -5.91
CA THR A 17 -27.48 -11.79 -7.30
C THR A 17 -26.23 -10.92 -7.53
N PRO A 18 -25.02 -11.40 -7.17
CA PRO A 18 -23.77 -10.65 -7.38
C PRO A 18 -23.54 -10.22 -8.83
N ALA A 19 -23.93 -11.06 -9.80
CA ALA A 19 -23.79 -10.72 -11.22
C ALA A 19 -24.62 -9.48 -11.62
N ALA A 20 -25.85 -9.38 -11.11
CA ALA A 20 -26.70 -8.23 -11.36
C ALA A 20 -26.11 -6.95 -10.73
N LYS A 21 -25.59 -7.04 -9.49
CA LYS A 21 -24.83 -5.93 -8.88
C LYS A 21 -23.71 -5.49 -9.79
N HIS A 22 -22.87 -6.40 -10.25
CA HIS A 22 -21.73 -6.09 -11.10
C HIS A 22 -22.12 -5.34 -12.39
N HIS A 23 -23.19 -5.76 -13.07
CA HIS A 23 -23.70 -5.04 -14.25
C HIS A 23 -24.23 -3.64 -13.91
N LEU A 24 -24.90 -3.49 -12.76
CA LEU A 24 -25.37 -2.19 -12.28
C LEU A 24 -24.20 -1.28 -11.91
N GLU A 25 -23.11 -1.80 -11.35
CA GLU A 25 -21.89 -1.02 -11.06
C GLU A 25 -21.34 -0.35 -12.32
N LEU A 26 -21.16 -1.14 -13.39
CA LEU A 26 -20.68 -0.64 -14.66
C LEU A 26 -21.64 0.37 -15.28
N SER A 27 -22.94 0.10 -15.20
CA SER A 27 -23.97 0.99 -15.74
C SER A 27 -24.00 2.34 -14.99
N ILE A 28 -23.93 2.31 -13.66
CA ILE A 28 -23.89 3.51 -12.83
C ILE A 28 -22.59 4.28 -13.11
N ALA A 29 -21.45 3.59 -13.27
CA ALA A 29 -20.17 4.23 -13.57
C ALA A 29 -20.24 5.10 -14.84
N LEU A 30 -20.91 4.62 -15.89
CA LEU A 30 -21.07 5.31 -17.17
C LEU A 30 -22.06 6.48 -17.17
N THR A 31 -22.86 6.64 -16.12
CA THR A 31 -23.86 7.72 -16.05
C THR A 31 -23.26 9.06 -15.62
N ASN A 32 -23.97 10.16 -15.89
CA ASN A 32 -23.59 11.50 -15.42
C ASN A 32 -24.03 11.79 -13.96
N ILE A 33 -24.22 10.76 -13.14
CA ILE A 33 -24.51 10.94 -11.71
C ILE A 33 -23.29 11.57 -11.03
N ASP A 34 -23.54 12.48 -10.09
CA ASP A 34 -22.48 13.10 -9.28
C ASP A 34 -21.61 12.03 -8.58
N LYS A 35 -20.30 12.29 -8.53
CA LYS A 35 -19.32 11.33 -8.00
C LYS A 35 -19.55 11.00 -6.53
N PHE A 36 -20.03 11.94 -5.71
CA PHE A 36 -20.32 11.69 -4.29
C PHE A 36 -21.58 10.85 -4.12
N LYS A 37 -22.60 11.04 -4.97
CA LYS A 37 -23.78 10.15 -5.02
C LYS A 37 -23.43 8.74 -5.49
N LYS A 38 -22.53 8.61 -6.48
CA LYS A 38 -22.02 7.28 -6.89
C LYS A 38 -21.27 6.61 -5.73
N LEU A 39 -20.49 7.37 -4.97
CA LEU A 39 -19.79 6.88 -3.80
C LEU A 39 -20.75 6.41 -2.69
N GLU A 40 -21.83 7.15 -2.45
CA GLU A 40 -22.87 6.78 -1.50
C GLU A 40 -23.54 5.45 -1.87
N LEU A 41 -23.88 5.26 -3.15
CA LEU A 41 -24.41 3.99 -3.63
C LEU A 41 -23.38 2.86 -3.47
N ALA A 42 -22.11 3.15 -3.75
CA ALA A 42 -21.06 2.15 -3.64
C ALA A 42 -20.84 1.69 -2.20
N ASP A 43 -20.89 2.60 -1.25
CA ASP A 43 -20.83 2.28 0.18
C ASP A 43 -22.05 1.48 0.64
N ARG A 44 -23.25 1.94 0.29
CA ARG A 44 -24.51 1.34 0.77
C ARG A 44 -24.73 -0.11 0.31
N TYR A 45 -24.31 -0.45 -0.90
CA TYR A 45 -24.54 -1.77 -1.51
C TYR A 45 -23.25 -2.60 -1.68
N GLU A 46 -22.15 -2.15 -1.09
CA GLU A 46 -20.82 -2.80 -1.12
C GLU A 46 -20.27 -3.01 -2.55
N LEU A 47 -20.44 -2.01 -3.41
CA LEU A 47 -20.09 -2.05 -4.83
C LEU A 47 -18.62 -1.69 -5.06
N ASN A 48 -17.74 -2.68 -4.99
CA ASN A 48 -16.29 -2.45 -5.04
C ASN A 48 -15.80 -1.91 -6.39
N VAL A 49 -16.37 -2.33 -7.52
CA VAL A 49 -15.98 -1.86 -8.86
C VAL A 49 -16.39 -0.41 -9.05
N LEU A 50 -17.61 -0.06 -8.63
CA LEU A 50 -18.08 1.32 -8.65
C LEU A 50 -17.23 2.20 -7.70
N PHE A 51 -16.91 1.71 -6.51
CA PHE A 51 -16.02 2.41 -5.57
C PHE A 51 -14.68 2.73 -6.22
N SER A 52 -13.99 1.74 -6.80
CA SER A 52 -12.71 1.95 -7.48
C SER A 52 -12.82 2.92 -8.66
N HIS A 53 -13.90 2.83 -9.44
CA HIS A 53 -14.16 3.79 -10.51
C HIS A 53 -14.29 5.22 -9.98
N VAL A 54 -15.08 5.42 -8.91
CA VAL A 54 -15.27 6.75 -8.30
C VAL A 54 -13.96 7.28 -7.72
N MET A 55 -13.17 6.45 -7.03
CA MET A 55 -11.86 6.87 -6.53
C MET A 55 -10.94 7.34 -7.67
N ASN A 56 -10.98 6.72 -8.85
CA ASN A 56 -10.21 7.20 -10.00
C ASN A 56 -10.65 8.58 -10.52
N LEU A 57 -11.87 9.03 -10.21
CA LEU A 57 -12.35 10.38 -10.54
C LEU A 57 -11.79 11.44 -9.59
N PHE A 58 -11.32 11.05 -8.39
CA PHE A 58 -10.72 11.95 -7.42
C PHE A 58 -9.27 12.21 -7.83
N ARG A 59 -8.99 13.44 -8.27
CA ARG A 59 -7.68 13.85 -8.81
C ARG A 59 -6.94 14.76 -7.84
N ASN A 60 -7.68 15.61 -7.13
CA ASN A 60 -7.09 16.70 -6.37
C ASN A 60 -7.51 16.62 -4.90
N ARG A 61 -6.71 17.21 -4.00
CA ARG A 61 -7.05 17.29 -2.56
C ARG A 61 -8.41 17.95 -2.30
N LYS A 62 -8.83 18.86 -3.18
CA LYS A 62 -10.14 19.52 -3.11
C LYS A 62 -11.29 18.51 -3.20
N ASP A 63 -11.17 17.46 -4.02
CA ASP A 63 -12.20 16.42 -4.16
C ASP A 63 -12.45 15.70 -2.82
N TYR A 64 -11.38 15.39 -2.08
CA TYR A 64 -11.47 14.74 -0.77
C TYR A 64 -12.00 15.69 0.30
N LYS A 65 -11.62 16.97 0.25
CA LYS A 65 -12.16 17.98 1.16
C LYS A 65 -13.67 18.13 0.97
N GLU A 66 -14.13 18.28 -0.28
CA GLU A 66 -15.55 18.36 -0.62
C GLU A 66 -16.29 17.08 -0.22
N MET A 67 -15.66 15.91 -0.34
CA MET A 67 -16.24 14.66 0.14
C MET A 67 -16.39 14.64 1.66
N CYS A 68 -15.39 15.09 2.43
CA CYS A 68 -15.50 15.16 3.89
C CYS A 68 -16.60 16.14 4.35
N GLU A 69 -16.87 17.17 3.56
CA GLU A 69 -17.95 18.13 3.78
C GLU A 69 -19.31 17.62 3.27
N PHE A 70 -19.32 16.53 2.51
CA PHE A 70 -20.54 15.92 1.99
C PHE A 70 -21.35 15.32 3.14
N LYS A 71 -22.65 15.61 3.15
CA LYS A 71 -23.54 15.40 4.32
C LYS A 71 -23.77 13.92 4.68
N THR A 72 -23.37 12.98 3.84
CA THR A 72 -23.64 11.55 4.05
C THR A 72 -22.64 10.90 4.99
N LYS A 73 -23.15 10.04 5.89
CA LYS A 73 -22.31 9.22 6.75
C LYS A 73 -21.91 7.93 6.01
N PHE A 74 -20.65 7.84 5.60
CA PHE A 74 -20.08 6.61 5.07
C PHE A 74 -19.83 5.58 6.17
N SER A 75 -19.79 4.30 5.80
CA SER A 75 -19.30 3.23 6.68
C SER A 75 -17.82 3.44 7.03
N ASP A 76 -17.38 2.89 8.18
CA ASP A 76 -15.98 3.00 8.60
C ASP A 76 -15.02 2.30 7.63
N VAL A 77 -15.47 1.21 6.99
CA VAL A 77 -14.72 0.50 5.94
C VAL A 77 -14.47 1.44 4.76
N THR A 78 -15.50 2.15 4.30
CA THR A 78 -15.38 3.10 3.19
C THR A 78 -14.53 4.31 3.58
N LYS A 79 -14.68 4.86 4.79
CA LYS A 79 -13.79 5.91 5.30
C LYS A 79 -12.32 5.48 5.27
N SER A 80 -12.02 4.25 5.71
CA SER A 80 -10.66 3.70 5.66
C SER A 80 -10.14 3.63 4.23
N LYS A 81 -10.91 3.04 3.30
CA LYS A 81 -10.50 2.93 1.89
C LYS A 81 -10.24 4.29 1.24
N ILE A 82 -11.06 5.30 1.55
CA ILE A 82 -10.86 6.65 1.02
C ILE A 82 -9.65 7.33 1.65
N PHE A 83 -9.45 7.16 2.95
CA PHE A 83 -8.25 7.65 3.62
C PHE A 83 -7.00 7.03 2.99
N ASP A 84 -7.01 5.73 2.75
CA ASP A 84 -5.91 5.03 2.07
C ASP A 84 -5.67 5.59 0.66
N ASP A 85 -6.72 5.74 -0.16
CA ASP A 85 -6.61 6.29 -1.51
C ASP A 85 -6.06 7.73 -1.51
N PHE A 86 -6.57 8.60 -0.63
CA PHE A 86 -6.04 9.95 -0.43
C PHE A 86 -4.56 9.89 -0.05
N PHE A 87 -4.24 9.09 0.96
CA PHE A 87 -2.90 9.01 1.50
C PHE A 87 -1.92 8.54 0.42
N PHE A 88 -2.22 7.45 -0.29
CA PHE A 88 -1.35 6.88 -1.32
C PHE A 88 -1.20 7.79 -2.54
N LYS A 89 -2.26 8.47 -2.99
CA LYS A 89 -2.16 9.41 -4.12
C LYS A 89 -1.33 10.64 -3.81
N PHE A 90 -1.33 11.11 -2.55
CA PHE A 90 -0.57 12.28 -2.16
C PHE A 90 0.71 11.95 -1.38
N VAL A 91 1.09 10.67 -1.34
CA VAL A 91 2.30 10.15 -0.67
C VAL A 91 3.60 10.70 -1.26
N GLU A 92 3.56 11.35 -2.42
CA GLU A 92 4.70 12.13 -2.93
C GLU A 92 5.11 13.25 -1.95
N ASN A 93 4.23 13.66 -1.03
CA ASN A 93 4.56 14.56 0.07
C ASN A 93 5.05 13.84 1.33
N SER A 94 5.26 12.52 1.30
CA SER A 94 5.73 11.75 2.45
C SER A 94 7.03 12.30 3.01
N GLU A 95 7.97 12.73 2.16
CA GLU A 95 9.19 13.39 2.63
C GLU A 95 8.90 14.70 3.36
N ARG A 96 8.00 15.54 2.85
CA ARG A 96 7.60 16.78 3.56
C ARG A 96 6.92 16.48 4.89
N LEU A 97 6.09 15.44 4.94
CA LEU A 97 5.46 15.00 6.19
C LEU A 97 6.50 14.46 7.19
N LEU A 98 7.50 13.72 6.71
CA LEU A 98 8.64 13.29 7.52
C LEU A 98 9.43 14.49 8.06
N GLN A 99 9.74 15.48 7.21
CA GLN A 99 10.42 16.71 7.61
C GLN A 99 9.65 17.45 8.70
N LEU A 100 8.33 17.60 8.53
CA LEU A 100 7.48 18.24 9.53
C LEU A 100 7.44 17.42 10.82
N ALA A 101 7.21 16.11 10.73
CA ALA A 101 7.15 15.24 11.90
C ALA A 101 8.48 15.24 12.68
N ASP A 102 9.62 15.26 11.99
CA ASP A 102 10.94 15.32 12.62
C ASP A 102 11.19 16.69 13.25
N ARG A 103 10.89 17.79 12.52
CA ARG A 103 11.02 19.17 13.03
C ARG A 103 10.16 19.45 14.25
N PHE A 104 8.95 18.91 14.30
CA PHE A 104 8.02 19.07 15.43
C PHE A 104 8.16 17.96 16.49
N LEU A 105 9.12 17.03 16.35
CA LEU A 105 9.35 15.91 17.25
C LEU A 105 8.06 15.08 17.51
N LEU A 106 7.36 14.73 16.43
CA LEU A 106 6.11 13.96 16.43
C LEU A 106 6.37 12.49 16.04
N PRO A 107 6.84 11.63 16.96
CA PRO A 107 7.19 10.25 16.65
C PRO A 107 6.00 9.44 16.15
N ALA A 108 4.78 9.71 16.65
CA ALA A 108 3.57 9.05 16.17
C ALA A 108 3.27 9.36 14.69
N ALA A 109 3.34 10.64 14.31
CA ALA A 109 3.15 11.06 12.91
C ALA A 109 4.24 10.47 12.01
N LYS A 110 5.50 10.48 12.48
CA LYS A 110 6.65 9.88 11.79
C LYS A 110 6.41 8.39 11.52
N ARG A 111 5.95 7.64 12.53
CA ARG A 111 5.60 6.22 12.42
C ARG A 111 4.46 5.94 11.44
N HIS A 112 3.42 6.77 11.43
CA HIS A 112 2.34 6.62 10.44
C HIS A 112 2.84 6.81 9.02
N VAL A 113 3.63 7.85 8.77
CA VAL A 113 4.20 8.10 7.43
C VAL A 113 5.14 6.98 7.01
N GLU A 114 5.95 6.46 7.94
CA GLU A 114 6.85 5.32 7.75
C GLU A 114 6.11 4.04 7.30
N LEU A 115 5.02 3.68 7.98
CA LEU A 115 4.18 2.54 7.60
C LEU A 115 3.59 2.72 6.21
N SER A 116 3.13 3.93 5.89
CA SER A 116 2.53 4.19 4.58
C SER A 116 3.57 4.20 3.45
N ILE A 117 4.79 4.69 3.70
CA ILE A 117 5.91 4.55 2.74
C ILE A 117 6.19 3.06 2.51
N SER A 118 6.16 2.22 3.55
CA SER A 118 6.38 0.77 3.43
C SER A 118 5.42 0.12 2.43
N CYS A 119 4.13 0.46 2.51
CA CYS A 119 3.08 -0.05 1.63
C CYS A 119 2.97 0.64 0.25
N SER A 120 3.68 1.76 0.04
CA SER A 120 3.60 2.53 -1.19
C SER A 120 4.33 1.88 -2.38
N ARG A 121 4.06 2.37 -3.59
CA ARG A 121 4.76 1.99 -4.83
C ARG A 121 6.12 2.70 -5.04
N ILE A 122 6.63 3.42 -4.03
CA ILE A 122 7.95 4.07 -4.09
C ILE A 122 9.04 3.01 -4.36
N SER A 123 10.05 3.36 -5.16
CA SER A 123 11.15 2.43 -5.45
C SER A 123 11.91 2.04 -4.18
N ARG A 124 12.44 0.81 -4.14
CA ARG A 124 13.17 0.30 -2.96
C ARG A 124 14.32 1.22 -2.54
N ASN A 125 15.09 1.70 -3.51
CA ASN A 125 16.21 2.62 -3.28
C ASN A 125 15.74 3.92 -2.63
N ARG A 126 14.64 4.49 -3.14
CA ARG A 126 14.09 5.72 -2.58
C ARG A 126 13.54 5.51 -1.16
N LYS A 127 12.95 4.35 -0.87
CA LYS A 127 12.55 4.00 0.51
C LYS A 127 13.76 3.88 1.44
N LEU A 128 14.86 3.30 0.96
CA LEU A 128 16.13 3.19 1.70
C LEU A 128 16.73 4.57 2.01
N GLU A 129 16.79 5.47 1.04
CA GLU A 129 17.23 6.86 1.23
C GLU A 129 16.40 7.58 2.31
N LEU A 130 15.07 7.45 2.26
CA LEU A 130 14.19 8.05 3.26
C LEU A 130 14.37 7.43 4.65
N ALA A 131 14.57 6.12 4.71
CA ALA A 131 14.79 5.41 5.96
C ALA A 131 16.08 5.85 6.64
N ASP A 132 17.16 5.96 5.87
CA ASP A 132 18.46 6.44 6.36
C ASP A 132 18.38 7.91 6.80
N LYS A 133 17.85 8.79 5.93
CA LYS A 133 17.80 10.23 6.17
C LYS A 133 16.98 10.63 7.40
N TYR A 134 15.86 9.97 7.64
CA TYR A 134 14.98 10.28 8.77
C TYR A 134 15.06 9.25 9.90
N ASN A 135 16.02 8.33 9.88
CA ASN A 135 16.18 7.29 10.91
C ASN A 135 14.87 6.50 11.17
N LEU A 136 14.32 5.90 10.11
CA LEU A 136 13.07 5.14 10.11
C LEU A 136 13.34 3.64 10.22
N GLU A 137 13.48 3.15 11.46
CA GLU A 137 13.92 1.78 11.74
C GLU A 137 12.92 0.70 11.25
N ILE A 138 11.62 0.93 11.39
CA ILE A 138 10.58 -0.04 10.98
C ILE A 138 10.57 -0.17 9.45
N LEU A 139 10.71 0.95 8.74
CA LEU A 139 10.81 0.97 7.29
C LEU A 139 12.11 0.28 6.84
N LEU A 140 13.23 0.54 7.51
CA LEU A 140 14.50 -0.12 7.22
C LEU A 140 14.37 -1.64 7.37
N GLU A 141 13.83 -2.13 8.49
CA GLU A 141 13.58 -3.56 8.71
C GLU A 141 12.65 -4.16 7.65
N HIS A 142 11.57 -3.48 7.30
CA HIS A 142 10.65 -3.90 6.25
C HIS A 142 11.35 -4.01 4.88
N ILE A 143 12.20 -3.05 4.54
CA ILE A 143 12.98 -3.10 3.29
C ILE A 143 13.96 -4.28 3.32
N LEU A 144 14.67 -4.51 4.42
CA LEU A 144 15.63 -5.61 4.59
C LEU A 144 14.98 -6.99 4.46
N MET A 145 13.74 -7.16 4.96
CA MET A 145 12.97 -8.38 4.73
C MET A 145 12.70 -8.65 3.25
N GLY A 146 12.58 -7.60 2.44
CA GLY A 146 12.43 -7.68 0.99
C GLY A 146 13.67 -8.16 0.24
N TYR A 147 14.85 -8.14 0.86
CA TYR A 147 16.06 -8.78 0.33
C TYR A 147 16.00 -10.27 0.67
N SER A 148 15.89 -11.09 -0.37
CA SER A 148 15.64 -12.53 -0.26
C SER A 148 16.80 -13.37 -0.79
N LYS A 149 17.61 -12.80 -1.69
CA LYS A 149 18.73 -13.47 -2.34
C LYS A 149 19.97 -12.60 -2.34
N LYS A 150 21.12 -13.21 -2.63
CA LYS A 150 22.41 -12.51 -2.71
C LYS A 150 22.43 -11.50 -3.87
N GLU A 151 21.78 -11.83 -4.97
CA GLU A 151 21.75 -11.01 -6.18
C GLU A 151 20.98 -9.69 -5.96
N ASP A 152 20.08 -9.64 -4.95
CA ASP A 152 19.38 -8.41 -4.57
C ASP A 152 20.37 -7.32 -4.09
N PHE A 153 21.58 -7.70 -3.68
CA PHE A 153 22.65 -6.81 -3.23
C PHE A 153 23.65 -6.44 -4.32
N ASN A 154 23.39 -6.81 -5.58
CA ASN A 154 24.21 -6.36 -6.70
C ASN A 154 24.19 -4.82 -6.77
N ASN A 155 25.35 -4.21 -6.95
CA ASN A 155 25.55 -2.76 -6.92
C ASN A 155 25.21 -2.07 -5.58
N MET A 156 25.07 -2.82 -4.48
CA MET A 156 24.80 -2.26 -3.15
C MET A 156 25.82 -1.19 -2.77
N TYR A 157 27.11 -1.45 -2.97
CA TYR A 157 28.18 -0.52 -2.61
C TYR A 157 27.96 0.89 -3.19
N ASN A 158 27.66 0.97 -4.49
CA ASN A 158 27.40 2.24 -5.18
C ASN A 158 26.10 2.89 -4.68
N ALA A 159 25.09 2.09 -4.34
CA ALA A 159 23.79 2.59 -3.86
C ALA A 159 23.83 3.09 -2.41
N THR A 160 24.82 2.70 -1.62
CA THR A 160 24.89 2.97 -0.16
C THR A 160 26.07 3.84 0.25
N ILE A 161 26.81 4.42 -0.71
CA ILE A 161 28.02 5.18 -0.42
C ILE A 161 27.74 6.39 0.49
N ASP A 162 26.59 7.04 0.26
CA ASP A 162 26.15 8.23 0.98
C ASP A 162 25.31 7.91 2.23
N PHE A 163 25.08 6.62 2.54
CA PHE A 163 24.27 6.23 3.69
C PHE A 163 25.07 6.21 4.99
N THR A 164 24.37 6.35 6.10
CA THR A 164 24.96 6.23 7.44
C THR A 164 25.52 4.83 7.71
N ASP A 165 26.50 4.75 8.62
CA ASP A 165 27.08 3.47 9.06
C ASP A 165 26.04 2.51 9.64
N HIS A 166 24.99 3.04 10.28
CA HIS A 166 23.89 2.25 10.81
C HIS A 166 23.18 1.47 9.71
N THR A 167 22.74 2.16 8.66
CA THR A 167 22.04 1.56 7.52
C THR A 167 22.96 0.60 6.76
N ARG A 168 24.22 0.98 6.53
CA ARG A 168 25.22 0.10 5.91
C ARG A 168 25.39 -1.19 6.71
N SER A 169 25.59 -1.09 8.02
CA SER A 169 25.77 -2.23 8.91
C SER A 169 24.58 -3.20 8.85
N LYS A 170 23.35 -2.68 8.93
CA LYS A 170 22.12 -3.50 8.82
C LYS A 170 22.00 -4.22 7.47
N LEU A 171 22.36 -3.56 6.37
CA LEU A 171 22.39 -4.18 5.04
C LEU A 171 23.44 -5.29 4.95
N PHE A 172 24.65 -5.07 5.47
CA PHE A 172 25.69 -6.10 5.52
C PHE A 172 25.29 -7.29 6.39
N GLN A 173 24.71 -7.04 7.56
CA GLN A 173 24.18 -8.10 8.43
C GLN A 173 23.16 -8.97 7.68
N ARG A 174 22.23 -8.35 6.94
CA ARG A 174 21.25 -9.08 6.14
C ARG A 174 21.90 -9.90 5.03
N TYR A 175 22.90 -9.35 4.35
CA TYR A 175 23.66 -10.05 3.32
C TYR A 175 24.36 -11.30 3.89
N PHE A 176 25.11 -11.17 4.99
CA PHE A 176 25.81 -12.30 5.61
C PHE A 176 24.84 -13.38 6.10
N TYR A 177 23.72 -12.99 6.72
CA TYR A 177 22.67 -13.91 7.11
C TYR A 177 22.16 -14.77 5.94
N LEU A 178 21.97 -14.17 4.75
CA LEU A 178 21.51 -14.89 3.57
C LEU A 178 22.59 -15.81 2.99
N VAL A 179 23.86 -15.39 3.02
CA VAL A 179 24.99 -16.20 2.57
C VAL A 179 25.15 -17.46 3.43
N ASP A 180 25.09 -17.32 4.75
CA ASP A 180 25.24 -18.47 5.64
C ASP A 180 24.04 -19.42 5.57
N LYS A 181 22.82 -18.88 5.51
CA LYS A 181 21.61 -19.67 5.27
C LYS A 181 21.66 -20.47 3.96
N ALA A 182 22.33 -19.96 2.93
CA ALA A 182 22.49 -20.69 1.67
C ALA A 182 23.47 -21.86 1.78
N LYS A 183 24.54 -21.73 2.59
CA LYS A 183 25.51 -22.81 2.85
C LYS A 183 24.88 -23.97 3.62
N ASP A 184 24.05 -23.68 4.61
CA ASP A 184 23.34 -24.70 5.41
C ASP A 184 22.37 -25.52 4.55
N ARG A 185 21.77 -24.91 3.53
CA ARG A 185 20.91 -25.63 2.57
C ARG A 185 21.72 -26.52 1.62
N SER A 186 22.92 -26.08 1.24
CA SER A 186 23.80 -26.87 0.36
C SER A 186 24.38 -28.10 1.07
N SER A 187 24.71 -27.99 2.36
CA SER A 187 25.27 -29.08 3.17
C SER A 187 24.22 -30.13 3.54
N ASN A 188 22.97 -29.74 3.79
CA ASN A 188 21.88 -30.68 4.06
C ASN A 188 21.48 -31.52 2.81
N ASN A 189 21.70 -30.99 1.61
CA ASN A 189 21.42 -31.73 0.36
C ASN A 189 22.51 -32.76 -0.01
N SER A 190 23.71 -32.69 0.59
CA SER A 190 24.77 -33.69 0.34
C SER A 190 24.69 -34.91 1.27
N SER A 191 23.81 -34.91 2.27
CA SER A 191 23.67 -36.02 3.24
C SER A 191 22.67 -37.12 2.81
N TYR A 192 21.97 -36.96 1.68
CA TYR A 192 21.03 -37.95 1.13
C TYR A 192 21.52 -38.61 -0.18
N GLY A 193 22.83 -38.56 -0.45
CA GLY A 193 23.43 -39.05 -1.70
C GLY A 193 24.34 -40.28 -1.56
N GLY A 194 24.23 -41.07 -0.50
CA GLY A 194 25.15 -42.18 -0.26
C GLY A 194 24.52 -43.37 0.46
N SER A 195 23.72 -44.16 -0.25
CA SER A 195 23.55 -45.61 -0.01
C SER A 195 22.53 -46.18 -0.99
N ALA A 196 23.01 -46.68 -2.13
CA ALA A 196 22.26 -47.62 -2.95
C ALA A 196 23.23 -48.44 -3.82
N TRP A 197 23.59 -49.61 -3.29
CA TRP A 197 24.02 -50.83 -4.00
C TRP A 197 25.38 -50.82 -4.74
N GLN A 198 26.36 -51.51 -4.13
CA GLN A 198 27.25 -52.48 -4.77
C GLN A 198 27.63 -53.56 -3.75
#